data_AF-A0A7S1GMM5-F1
#
_entry.id   AF-A0A7S1GMM5-F1
#
_cell.length_a   1.000
_cell.length_b   1.000
_cell.length_c   1.000
_cell.angle_alpha   90.00
_cell.angle_beta   90.00
_cell.angle_gamma   90.00
#
_symmetry.space_group_name_H-M   'P 1'
#
loop_
_entity.id
_entity.type
_entity.pdbx_description
1 polymer ?
#
loop_
_entity_poly.entity_id
_entity_poly.type
_entity_poly.pdbx_seq_one_letter_code
_entity_poly.pdbx_strand_id
1 'polypeptide(L)'
;TLNADQVAKRVTSNTIMIYASAPSYMHGVIDPIPELSKVAKRNNIGLHVDACLGGFFLPFAKQLGYDIIPFDFSNPGVTSISADLHKYGYGPMTRSVVLYRNEDFRQAQYFAYPKFTGGLYATPTIAGSRPGALLACAWATMMSIGEEGYQERVKAIVEACRQLASGIANMEDLEVCGQQLPTLSVAFTSDTLDIYRIADHMKDKNWSINSMQNPPCLDFIMTLNTVPKIDQFLADLGTAVKLTRKEGADGKSMGSAKIYGAVGKMPSGP
;
A
#
# COMPACT_ATOMS: atom_id res chain seq x y z
N THR A 1 2.09 -4.58 11.87
CA THR A 1 1.02 -5.44 11.31
C THR A 1 -0.04 -5.66 12.37
N LEU A 2 -1.23 -6.10 11.96
CA LEU A 2 -2.26 -6.55 12.89
C LEU A 2 -1.76 -7.73 13.73
N ASN A 3 -2.24 -7.82 14.96
CA ASN A 3 -2.08 -8.99 15.81
C ASN A 3 -3.41 -9.76 15.85
N ALA A 4 -3.42 -10.99 15.33
CA ALA A 4 -4.65 -11.77 15.18
C ALA A 4 -5.35 -12.08 16.52
N ASP A 5 -4.61 -12.27 17.62
CA ASP A 5 -5.19 -12.50 18.94
C ASP A 5 -5.89 -11.24 19.48
N GLN A 6 -5.30 -10.07 19.23
CA GLN A 6 -5.93 -8.79 19.59
C GLN A 6 -7.18 -8.52 18.74
N VAL A 7 -7.15 -8.89 17.45
CA VAL A 7 -8.34 -8.82 16.59
C VAL A 7 -9.42 -9.75 17.12
N ALA A 8 -9.09 -11.01 17.44
CA ALA A 8 -10.03 -11.98 17.96
C ALA A 8 -10.73 -11.51 19.26
N LYS A 9 -9.99 -10.85 20.15
CA LYS A 9 -10.54 -10.28 21.40
C LYS A 9 -11.53 -9.12 21.17
N ARG A 10 -11.49 -8.47 20.01
CA ARG A 10 -12.38 -7.34 19.65
C ARG A 10 -13.57 -7.75 18.79
N VAL A 11 -13.66 -9.00 18.37
CA VAL A 11 -14.83 -9.52 17.65
C VAL A 11 -16.02 -9.54 18.61
N THR A 12 -17.15 -8.99 18.15
CA THR A 12 -18.42 -8.95 18.88
C THR A 12 -19.53 -9.57 18.02
N SER A 13 -20.73 -9.72 18.58
CA SER A 13 -21.91 -10.15 17.82
C SER A 13 -22.29 -9.22 16.67
N ASN A 14 -21.84 -7.97 16.69
CA ASN A 14 -22.11 -6.96 15.65
C ASN A 14 -21.02 -6.89 14.59
N THR A 15 -19.93 -7.63 14.75
CA THR A 15 -18.82 -7.62 13.79
C THR A 15 -19.25 -8.37 12.52
N ILE A 16 -19.18 -7.72 11.37
CA ILE A 16 -19.54 -8.33 10.08
C ILE A 16 -18.31 -8.81 9.28
N MET A 17 -17.14 -8.19 9.52
CA MET A 17 -15.95 -8.42 8.71
C MET A 17 -14.67 -7.98 9.42
N ILE A 18 -13.57 -8.66 9.14
CA ILE A 18 -12.19 -8.21 9.41
C ILE A 18 -11.64 -7.57 8.14
N TYR A 19 -10.94 -6.45 8.28
CA TYR A 19 -10.15 -5.84 7.22
C TYR A 19 -8.66 -6.08 7.48
N ALA A 20 -7.91 -6.46 6.45
CA ALA A 20 -6.47 -6.71 6.53
C ALA A 20 -5.78 -6.26 5.23
N SER A 21 -4.51 -5.85 5.28
CA SER A 21 -3.79 -5.31 4.12
C SER A 21 -2.73 -6.27 3.56
N ALA A 22 -2.54 -6.26 2.24
CA ALA A 22 -1.52 -7.04 1.54
C ALA A 22 -0.89 -6.24 0.38
N PRO A 23 0.14 -5.41 0.65
CA PRO A 23 0.55 -4.90 1.95
C PRO A 23 -0.22 -3.63 2.37
N SER A 24 -0.03 -3.20 3.62
CA SER A 24 -0.47 -1.89 4.08
C SER A 24 0.24 -0.75 3.35
N TYR A 25 -0.49 0.31 3.01
CA TYR A 25 0.08 1.48 2.32
C TYR A 25 1.19 2.16 3.11
N MET A 26 1.03 2.27 4.43
CA MET A 26 1.96 3.02 5.28
C MET A 26 3.31 2.33 5.42
N HIS A 27 3.34 1.05 5.78
CA HIS A 27 4.59 0.39 6.14
C HIS A 27 5.05 -0.66 5.13
N GLY A 28 4.27 -0.91 4.07
CA GLY A 28 4.61 -1.93 3.08
C GLY A 28 4.59 -3.36 3.63
N VAL A 29 4.01 -3.58 4.82
CA VAL A 29 3.96 -4.91 5.45
C VAL A 29 2.62 -5.59 5.19
N ILE A 30 2.66 -6.89 4.91
CA ILE A 30 1.51 -7.78 4.76
C ILE A 30 1.00 -8.16 6.15
N ASP A 31 -0.30 -8.00 6.41
CA ASP A 31 -0.92 -8.46 7.65
C ASP A 31 -0.95 -10.00 7.73
N PRO A 32 -1.09 -10.60 8.93
CA PRO A 32 -1.09 -12.06 9.10
C PRO A 32 -2.40 -12.69 8.59
N ILE A 33 -2.57 -12.73 7.26
CA ILE A 33 -3.81 -13.17 6.60
C ILE A 33 -4.18 -14.63 6.97
N PRO A 34 -3.24 -15.59 7.04
CA PRO A 34 -3.58 -16.97 7.44
C PRO A 34 -4.17 -17.06 8.85
N GLU A 35 -3.66 -16.28 9.79
CA GLU A 35 -4.14 -16.21 11.17
C GLU A 35 -5.50 -15.51 11.23
N LEU A 36 -5.65 -14.37 10.56
CA LEU A 36 -6.91 -13.63 10.48
C LEU A 36 -8.01 -14.45 9.78
N SER A 37 -7.64 -15.26 8.79
CA SER A 37 -8.53 -16.21 8.12
C SER A 37 -9.11 -17.24 9.09
N LYS A 38 -8.30 -17.76 10.03
CA LYS A 38 -8.77 -18.65 11.10
C LYS A 38 -9.75 -17.93 12.04
N VAL A 39 -9.46 -16.68 12.40
CA VAL A 39 -10.35 -15.86 13.25
C VAL A 39 -11.68 -15.61 12.55
N ALA A 40 -11.66 -15.20 11.28
CA ALA A 40 -12.86 -14.94 10.48
C ALA A 40 -13.73 -16.20 10.40
N LYS A 41 -13.13 -17.35 10.06
CA LYS A 41 -13.83 -18.62 9.93
C LYS A 41 -14.43 -19.10 11.26
N ARG A 42 -13.69 -18.98 12.37
CA ARG A 42 -14.17 -19.39 13.71
C ARG A 42 -15.37 -18.57 14.16
N ASN A 43 -15.44 -17.30 13.78
CA ASN A 43 -16.50 -16.38 14.19
C ASN A 43 -17.61 -16.21 13.14
N ASN A 44 -17.53 -16.92 12.00
CA ASN A 44 -18.47 -16.81 10.89
C ASN A 44 -18.68 -15.36 10.40
N ILE A 45 -17.58 -14.63 10.25
CA ILE A 45 -17.55 -13.26 9.72
C ILE A 45 -16.71 -13.19 8.45
N GLY A 46 -16.88 -12.13 7.66
CA GLY A 46 -16.05 -11.91 6.48
C GLY A 46 -14.59 -11.58 6.83
N LEU A 47 -13.70 -11.82 5.87
CA LEU A 47 -12.37 -11.22 5.83
C LEU A 47 -12.18 -10.58 4.46
N HIS A 48 -11.96 -9.27 4.44
CA HIS A 48 -11.54 -8.55 3.25
C HIS A 48 -10.03 -8.35 3.30
N VAL A 49 -9.35 -8.76 2.24
CA VAL A 49 -7.93 -8.50 2.05
C VAL A 49 -7.77 -7.35 1.08
N ASP A 50 -7.32 -6.20 1.59
CA ASP A 50 -6.95 -5.06 0.77
C ASP A 50 -5.59 -5.32 0.12
N ALA A 51 -5.64 -5.84 -1.11
CA ALA A 51 -4.49 -5.95 -1.99
C ALA A 51 -4.50 -4.86 -3.07
N CYS A 52 -5.09 -3.68 -2.80
CA CYS A 52 -5.12 -2.59 -3.76
C CYS A 52 -3.69 -2.26 -4.23
N LEU A 53 -2.74 -2.21 -3.29
CA LEU A 53 -1.33 -1.97 -3.59
C LEU A 53 -0.61 -3.23 -4.08
N GLY A 54 -0.78 -4.37 -3.42
CA GLY A 54 0.01 -5.58 -3.68
C GLY A 54 -0.56 -6.56 -4.70
N GLY A 55 -1.81 -6.40 -5.15
CA GLY A 55 -2.54 -7.41 -5.94
C GLY A 55 -1.92 -7.73 -7.31
N PHE A 56 -1.18 -6.77 -7.90
CA PHE A 56 -0.40 -6.94 -9.13
C PHE A 56 1.11 -7.03 -8.89
N PHE A 57 1.53 -7.26 -7.65
CA PHE A 57 2.92 -7.40 -7.25
C PHE A 57 3.18 -8.74 -6.56
N LEU A 58 2.44 -9.03 -5.50
CA LEU A 58 2.64 -10.19 -4.62
C LEU A 58 2.48 -11.54 -5.34
N PRO A 59 1.52 -11.76 -6.26
CA PRO A 59 1.43 -13.03 -6.98
C PRO A 59 2.68 -13.31 -7.82
N PHE A 60 3.19 -12.31 -8.53
CA PHE A 60 4.37 -12.45 -9.38
C PHE A 60 5.65 -12.54 -8.55
N ALA A 61 5.71 -11.86 -7.40
CA ALA A 61 6.80 -12.03 -6.44
C ALA A 61 6.86 -13.49 -5.94
N LYS A 62 5.71 -14.08 -5.62
CA LYS A 62 5.62 -15.49 -5.23
C LYS A 62 6.08 -16.43 -6.36
N GLN A 63 5.70 -16.17 -7.60
CA GLN A 63 6.13 -16.96 -8.77
C GLN A 63 7.65 -16.89 -8.99
N LEU A 64 8.28 -15.76 -8.68
CA LEU A 64 9.73 -15.59 -8.71
C LEU A 64 10.47 -16.29 -7.55
N GLY A 65 9.74 -16.98 -6.67
CA GLY A 65 10.30 -17.74 -5.56
C GLY A 65 10.56 -16.91 -4.30
N TYR A 66 10.07 -15.68 -4.23
CA TYR A 66 10.13 -14.93 -2.97
C TYR A 66 9.13 -15.49 -1.95
N ASP A 67 9.50 -15.42 -0.67
CA ASP A 67 8.65 -15.87 0.43
C ASP A 67 7.51 -14.86 0.65
N ILE A 68 6.32 -15.21 0.16
CA ILE A 68 5.10 -14.40 0.29
C ILE A 68 4.09 -15.17 1.13
N ILE A 69 3.72 -14.58 2.26
CA ILE A 69 2.64 -15.09 3.09
C ILE A 69 1.37 -15.22 2.23
N PRO A 70 0.68 -16.38 2.24
CA PRO A 70 -0.57 -16.53 1.50
C PRO A 70 -1.58 -15.47 1.93
N PHE A 71 -1.99 -14.62 0.99
CA PHE A 71 -2.90 -13.50 1.25
C PHE A 71 -4.23 -13.61 0.47
N ASP A 72 -4.32 -14.56 -0.46
CA ASP A 72 -5.43 -14.67 -1.40
C ASP A 72 -6.52 -15.68 -0.95
N PHE A 73 -7.41 -16.07 -1.87
CA PHE A 73 -8.52 -16.99 -1.62
C PHE A 73 -8.11 -18.42 -1.24
N SER A 74 -6.82 -18.79 -1.31
CA SER A 74 -6.30 -20.03 -0.71
C SER A 74 -6.54 -20.08 0.80
N ASN A 75 -6.67 -18.93 1.45
CA ASN A 75 -7.10 -18.83 2.84
C ASN A 75 -8.63 -18.93 2.95
N PRO A 76 -9.20 -19.96 3.59
CA PRO A 76 -10.64 -20.23 3.54
C PRO A 76 -11.51 -19.15 4.19
N GLY A 77 -10.98 -18.34 5.12
CA GLY A 77 -11.69 -17.22 5.73
C GLY A 77 -11.77 -15.97 4.85
N VAL A 78 -10.91 -15.82 3.83
CA VAL A 78 -10.90 -14.64 2.94
C VAL A 78 -12.16 -14.64 2.08
N THR A 79 -13.03 -13.66 2.25
CA THR A 79 -14.31 -13.56 1.54
C THR A 79 -14.28 -12.58 0.36
N SER A 80 -13.39 -11.59 0.40
CA SER A 80 -13.20 -10.64 -0.70
C SER A 80 -11.77 -10.10 -0.75
N ILE A 81 -11.36 -9.64 -1.93
CA ILE A 81 -10.05 -9.04 -2.19
C ILE A 81 -10.23 -7.83 -3.11
N SER A 82 -9.61 -6.70 -2.80
CA SER A 82 -9.48 -5.56 -3.73
C SER A 82 -8.09 -5.56 -4.38
N ALA A 83 -7.99 -5.16 -5.65
CA ALA A 83 -6.73 -5.02 -6.37
C ALA A 83 -6.78 -3.89 -7.41
N ASP A 84 -5.87 -2.92 -7.34
CA ASP A 84 -5.90 -1.76 -8.23
C ASP A 84 -5.12 -2.01 -9.52
N LEU A 85 -5.85 -2.00 -10.63
CA LEU A 85 -5.30 -2.04 -11.98
C LEU A 85 -4.46 -0.81 -12.29
N HIS A 86 -4.83 0.34 -11.73
CA HIS A 86 -4.15 1.62 -11.97
C HIS A 86 -2.88 1.84 -11.13
N LYS A 87 -2.53 0.87 -10.27
CA LYS A 87 -1.27 0.86 -9.51
C LYS A 87 -0.26 -0.04 -10.23
N TYR A 88 0.10 -1.17 -9.64
CA TYR A 88 1.04 -2.11 -10.23
C TYR A 88 0.42 -2.98 -11.35
N GLY A 89 -0.86 -2.80 -11.67
CA GLY A 89 -1.44 -3.29 -12.92
C GLY A 89 -1.11 -2.40 -14.13
N TYR A 90 -0.52 -1.22 -13.90
CA TYR A 90 -0.09 -0.22 -14.90
C TYR A 90 -1.19 0.28 -15.85
N GLY A 91 -2.45 -0.04 -15.56
CA GLY A 91 -3.59 0.44 -16.31
C GLY A 91 -3.84 1.94 -16.10
N PRO A 92 -4.75 2.55 -16.88
CA PRO A 92 -5.09 3.95 -16.73
C PRO A 92 -5.71 4.24 -15.35
N MET A 93 -5.55 5.49 -14.89
CA MET A 93 -6.07 5.97 -13.61
C MET A 93 -7.55 5.61 -13.38
N THR A 94 -7.88 5.36 -12.11
CA THR A 94 -9.21 5.04 -11.57
C THR A 94 -9.82 3.68 -12.02
N ARG A 95 -8.99 2.65 -12.22
CA ARG A 95 -9.47 1.26 -12.44
C ARG A 95 -9.02 0.33 -11.32
N SER A 96 -9.96 -0.40 -10.73
CA SER A 96 -9.73 -1.36 -9.65
C SER A 96 -10.69 -2.53 -9.83
N VAL A 97 -10.44 -3.61 -9.10
CA VAL A 97 -11.29 -4.79 -9.06
C VAL A 97 -11.57 -5.13 -7.61
N VAL A 98 -12.82 -5.43 -7.30
CA VAL A 98 -13.20 -6.16 -6.09
C VAL A 98 -13.62 -7.57 -6.51
N LEU A 99 -13.00 -8.56 -5.88
CA LEU A 99 -13.24 -9.97 -6.07
C LEU A 99 -13.95 -10.51 -4.83
N TYR A 100 -14.88 -11.43 -5.03
CA TYR A 100 -15.60 -12.13 -3.97
C TYR A 100 -15.37 -13.62 -4.10
N ARG A 101 -15.32 -14.32 -2.95
CA ARG A 101 -15.15 -15.77 -2.92
C ARG A 101 -16.26 -16.51 -3.67
N ASN A 102 -17.49 -16.01 -3.59
CA ASN A 102 -18.65 -16.61 -4.22
C ASN A 102 -19.68 -15.54 -4.64
N GLU A 103 -20.73 -15.98 -5.31
CA GLU A 103 -21.78 -15.09 -5.78
C GLU A 103 -22.65 -14.51 -4.68
N ASP A 104 -22.84 -15.22 -3.56
CA ASP A 104 -23.66 -14.74 -2.43
C ASP A 104 -23.14 -13.39 -1.91
N PHE A 105 -21.82 -13.29 -1.69
CA PHE A 105 -21.20 -12.01 -1.29
C PHE A 105 -21.32 -10.95 -2.38
N ARG A 106 -21.16 -11.34 -3.65
CA ARG A 106 -21.21 -10.40 -4.79
C ARG A 106 -22.61 -9.86 -5.02
N GLN A 107 -23.65 -10.66 -4.81
CA GLN A 107 -25.05 -10.24 -4.97
C GLN A 107 -25.42 -9.14 -3.98
N ALA A 108 -24.88 -9.18 -2.76
CA ALA A 108 -25.10 -8.14 -1.75
C ALA A 108 -24.55 -6.75 -2.15
N GLN A 109 -23.66 -6.67 -3.15
CA GLN A 109 -23.15 -5.40 -3.68
C GLN A 109 -24.12 -4.75 -4.68
N TYR A 110 -24.97 -5.55 -5.35
CA TYR A 110 -25.77 -5.05 -6.46
C TYR A 110 -26.89 -4.13 -5.99
N PHE A 111 -27.11 -3.05 -6.75
CA PHE A 111 -28.30 -2.21 -6.60
C PHE A 111 -29.30 -2.56 -7.70
N ALA A 112 -30.56 -2.78 -7.32
CA ALA A 112 -31.67 -2.97 -8.25
C ALA A 112 -32.92 -2.22 -7.77
N TYR A 113 -33.55 -1.47 -8.67
CA TYR A 113 -34.78 -0.73 -8.41
C TYR A 113 -35.80 -0.97 -9.55
N PRO A 114 -36.74 -1.92 -9.38
CA PRO A 114 -37.68 -2.30 -10.43
C PRO A 114 -38.85 -1.32 -10.62
N LYS A 115 -39.07 -0.39 -9.67
CA LYS A 115 -40.16 0.59 -9.69
C LYS A 115 -39.78 1.93 -10.32
N PHE A 116 -38.61 1.99 -10.96
CA PHE A 116 -38.19 3.20 -11.66
C PHE A 116 -39.07 3.45 -12.88
N THR A 117 -39.52 4.69 -13.07
CA THR A 117 -40.40 5.07 -14.19
C THR A 117 -39.76 4.87 -15.56
N GLY A 118 -38.42 4.89 -15.64
CA GLY A 118 -37.66 4.60 -16.85
C GLY A 118 -37.46 3.10 -17.15
N GLY A 119 -38.11 2.20 -16.41
CA GLY A 119 -37.91 0.75 -16.50
C GLY A 119 -36.91 0.23 -15.46
N LEU A 120 -36.73 -1.10 -15.39
CA LEU A 120 -35.83 -1.74 -14.42
C LEU A 120 -34.44 -1.09 -14.41
N TYR A 121 -34.04 -0.54 -13.27
CA TYR A 121 -32.69 -0.02 -13.08
C TYR A 121 -31.87 -0.99 -12.23
N ALA A 122 -30.68 -1.37 -12.72
CA ALA A 122 -29.73 -2.18 -11.95
C ALA A 122 -28.30 -1.73 -12.23
N THR A 123 -27.45 -1.71 -11.20
CA THR A 123 -26.02 -1.48 -11.35
C THR A 123 -25.20 -2.40 -10.44
N PRO A 124 -24.10 -2.97 -10.94
CA PRO A 124 -23.24 -3.83 -10.14
C PRO A 124 -22.29 -3.05 -9.23
N THR A 125 -22.19 -1.72 -9.36
CA THR A 125 -21.26 -0.85 -8.61
C THR A 125 -21.94 0.48 -8.27
N ILE A 126 -21.25 1.39 -7.58
CA ILE A 126 -21.81 2.71 -7.21
C ILE A 126 -22.28 3.51 -8.43
N ALA A 127 -21.52 3.50 -9.53
CA ALA A 127 -21.82 4.32 -10.71
C ALA A 127 -22.88 3.69 -11.63
N GLY A 128 -23.69 4.54 -12.27
CA GLY A 128 -24.50 4.16 -13.43
C GLY A 128 -23.67 4.19 -14.72
N SER A 129 -23.60 5.35 -15.38
CA SER A 129 -22.74 5.58 -16.55
C SER A 129 -21.25 5.43 -16.19
N ARG A 130 -20.50 4.72 -17.04
CA ARG A 130 -19.09 4.38 -16.78
C ARG A 130 -18.22 4.62 -18.01
N PRO A 131 -16.96 5.09 -17.87
CA PRO A 131 -16.06 5.28 -19.01
C PRO A 131 -15.51 3.92 -19.48
N GLY A 132 -16.21 3.26 -20.40
CA GLY A 132 -15.86 1.92 -20.89
C GLY A 132 -14.48 1.85 -21.56
N ALA A 133 -14.03 2.93 -22.21
CA ALA A 133 -12.71 3.01 -22.84
C ALA A 133 -11.56 2.76 -21.84
N LEU A 134 -11.68 3.27 -20.61
CA LEU A 134 -10.65 3.06 -19.59
C LEU A 134 -10.57 1.60 -19.12
N LEU A 135 -11.68 0.86 -19.16
CA LEU A 135 -11.69 -0.57 -18.89
C LEU A 135 -11.01 -1.35 -20.03
N ALA A 136 -11.29 -0.98 -21.28
CA ALA A 136 -10.62 -1.58 -22.44
C ALA A 136 -9.11 -1.32 -22.41
N CYS A 137 -8.67 -0.11 -22.06
CA CYS A 137 -7.27 0.21 -21.87
C CYS A 137 -6.63 -0.62 -20.75
N ALA A 138 -7.28 -0.76 -19.59
CA ALA A 138 -6.76 -1.60 -18.51
C ALA A 138 -6.57 -3.05 -18.94
N TRP A 139 -7.55 -3.61 -19.67
CA TRP A 139 -7.44 -4.95 -20.24
C TRP A 139 -6.28 -5.04 -21.24
N ALA A 140 -6.18 -4.08 -22.17
CA ALA A 140 -5.12 -4.06 -23.17
C ALA A 140 -3.73 -3.97 -22.52
N THR A 141 -3.57 -3.14 -21.48
CA THR A 141 -2.34 -3.07 -20.69
C THR A 141 -2.00 -4.42 -20.08
N MET A 142 -2.93 -5.06 -19.36
CA MET A 142 -2.69 -6.36 -18.75
C MET A 142 -2.25 -7.42 -19.77
N MET A 143 -2.93 -7.46 -20.92
CA MET A 143 -2.61 -8.41 -21.98
C MET A 143 -1.27 -8.11 -22.66
N SER A 144 -0.91 -6.84 -22.81
CA SER A 144 0.37 -6.43 -23.39
C SER A 144 1.57 -6.71 -22.49
N ILE A 145 1.39 -6.66 -21.17
CA ILE A 145 2.45 -6.93 -20.20
C ILE A 145 2.65 -8.44 -20.06
N GLY A 146 1.56 -9.20 -19.93
CA GLY A 146 1.63 -10.65 -19.73
C GLY A 146 2.30 -11.03 -18.39
N GLU A 147 2.33 -12.33 -18.09
CA GLU A 147 2.88 -12.83 -16.83
C GLU A 147 4.38 -12.51 -16.68
N GLU A 148 5.17 -12.81 -17.72
CA GLU A 148 6.62 -12.55 -17.74
C GLU A 148 6.93 -11.06 -17.54
N GLY A 149 6.19 -10.17 -18.22
CA GLY A 149 6.39 -8.73 -18.07
C GLY A 149 6.05 -8.22 -16.67
N TYR A 150 5.09 -8.83 -15.97
CA TYR A 150 4.85 -8.51 -14.56
C TYR A 150 5.98 -9.01 -13.66
N GLN A 151 6.48 -10.23 -13.89
CA GLN A 151 7.61 -10.78 -13.16
C GLN A 151 8.86 -9.92 -13.30
N GLU A 152 9.23 -9.51 -14.51
CA GLU A 152 10.37 -8.61 -14.76
C GLU A 152 10.26 -7.30 -13.97
N ARG A 153 9.08 -6.68 -13.99
CA ARG A 153 8.82 -5.42 -13.28
C ARG A 153 8.89 -5.60 -11.77
N VAL A 154 8.32 -6.68 -11.24
CA VAL A 154 8.41 -7.01 -9.81
C VAL A 154 9.86 -7.22 -9.39
N LYS A 155 10.65 -7.98 -10.17
CA LYS A 155 12.07 -8.18 -9.90
C LYS A 155 12.83 -6.85 -9.83
N ALA A 156 12.63 -5.97 -10.82
CA ALA A 156 13.28 -4.66 -10.85
C ALA A 156 12.91 -3.80 -9.63
N ILE A 157 11.63 -3.81 -9.23
CA ILE A 157 11.16 -3.09 -8.02
C ILE A 157 11.80 -3.68 -6.75
N VAL A 158 11.83 -4.99 -6.59
CA VAL A 158 12.41 -5.65 -5.41
C VAL A 158 13.91 -5.36 -5.29
N GLU A 159 14.64 -5.42 -6.40
CA GLU A 159 16.07 -5.09 -6.45
C GLU A 159 16.33 -3.63 -6.07
N ALA A 160 15.54 -2.69 -6.61
CA ALA A 160 15.61 -1.28 -6.26
C ALA A 160 15.27 -1.00 -4.79
N CYS A 161 14.25 -1.67 -4.24
CA CYS A 161 13.92 -1.57 -2.81
C CYS A 161 15.05 -2.12 -1.93
N ARG A 162 15.69 -3.23 -2.34
CA ARG A 162 16.84 -3.78 -1.62
C ARG A 162 18.02 -2.80 -1.62
N GLN A 163 18.33 -2.20 -2.77
CA GLN A 163 19.38 -1.19 -2.89
C GLN A 163 19.08 0.04 -2.03
N LEU A 164 17.84 0.53 -2.05
CA LEU A 164 17.40 1.64 -1.22
C LEU A 164 17.53 1.33 0.27
N ALA A 165 17.02 0.18 0.71
CA ALA A 165 17.10 -0.24 2.12
C ALA A 165 18.55 -0.39 2.59
N SER A 166 19.42 -1.02 1.78
CA SER A 166 20.85 -1.13 2.09
C SER A 166 21.55 0.23 2.10
N GLY A 167 21.19 1.13 1.18
CA GLY A 167 21.74 2.49 1.13
C GLY A 167 21.36 3.32 2.36
N ILE A 168 20.11 3.22 2.81
CA ILE A 168 19.64 3.88 4.04
C ILE A 168 20.31 3.29 5.28
N ALA A 169 20.44 1.96 5.37
CA ALA A 169 21.08 1.29 6.51
C ALA A 169 22.57 1.66 6.68
N ASN A 170 23.21 2.18 5.62
CA ASN A 170 24.58 2.70 5.66
C ASN A 170 24.66 4.18 6.08
N MET A 171 23.53 4.86 6.32
CA MET A 171 23.46 6.23 6.82
C MET A 171 23.24 6.21 8.34
N GLU A 172 24.25 6.65 9.10
CA GLU A 172 24.27 6.60 10.57
C GLU A 172 23.02 7.18 11.27
N ASP A 173 22.42 8.24 10.72
CA ASP A 173 21.27 8.92 11.31
C ASP A 173 19.92 8.30 10.94
N LEU A 174 19.89 7.29 10.06
CA LEU A 174 18.64 6.71 9.54
C LEU A 174 18.52 5.22 9.88
N GLU A 175 17.29 4.79 10.11
CA GLU A 175 16.95 3.39 10.33
C GLU A 175 15.81 2.96 9.41
N VAL A 176 15.91 1.77 8.81
CA VAL A 176 14.82 1.17 8.02
C VAL A 176 13.76 0.56 8.95
N CYS A 177 12.49 0.92 8.76
CA CYS A 177 11.39 0.51 9.61
C CYS A 177 10.92 -0.93 9.31
N GLY A 178 11.54 -1.94 9.94
CA GLY A 178 10.98 -3.30 10.06
C GLY A 178 10.63 -4.00 8.74
N GLN A 179 11.31 -3.64 7.64
CA GLN A 179 10.96 -4.06 6.29
C GLN A 179 11.21 -5.57 6.08
N GLN A 180 10.19 -6.29 5.61
CA GLN A 180 10.35 -7.66 5.10
C GLN A 180 10.45 -7.61 3.58
N LEU A 181 11.58 -8.08 3.03
CA LEU A 181 11.74 -8.25 1.58
C LEU A 181 11.11 -9.59 1.15
N PRO A 182 10.46 -9.66 -0.02
CA PRO A 182 10.31 -8.60 -1.03
C PRO A 182 9.28 -7.54 -0.64
N THR A 183 9.57 -6.28 -0.96
CA THR A 183 8.65 -5.15 -0.75
C THR A 183 8.66 -4.24 -1.97
N LEU A 184 7.61 -3.43 -2.09
CA LEU A 184 7.44 -2.37 -3.08
C LEU A 184 7.63 -0.97 -2.49
N SER A 185 7.80 -0.83 -1.18
CA SER A 185 8.06 0.44 -0.50
C SER A 185 9.17 0.27 0.53
N VAL A 186 9.90 1.34 0.85
CA VAL A 186 10.88 1.35 1.93
C VAL A 186 10.56 2.49 2.89
N ALA A 187 10.17 2.11 4.10
CA ALA A 187 9.94 3.05 5.19
C ALA A 187 11.19 3.20 6.05
N PHE A 188 11.48 4.42 6.48
CA PHE A 188 12.64 4.73 7.31
C PHE A 188 12.38 5.90 8.27
N THR A 189 13.11 5.91 9.37
CA THR A 189 12.98 6.86 10.49
C THR A 189 14.35 7.41 10.90
N SER A 190 14.35 8.35 11.83
CA SER A 190 15.54 8.87 12.48
C SER A 190 15.22 9.22 13.94
N ASP A 191 16.03 8.74 14.86
CA ASP A 191 15.97 9.13 16.28
C ASP A 191 16.88 10.33 16.60
N THR A 192 17.79 10.67 15.69
CA THR A 192 18.79 11.75 15.88
C THR A 192 18.43 13.04 15.15
N LEU A 193 17.68 12.96 14.06
CA LEU A 193 17.30 14.08 13.20
C LEU A 193 15.78 14.19 13.03
N ASP A 194 15.30 15.41 12.77
CA ASP A 194 13.91 15.61 12.36
C ASP A 194 13.71 15.06 10.93
N ILE A 195 13.08 13.89 10.85
CA ILE A 195 12.85 13.18 9.59
C ILE A 195 12.02 14.00 8.58
N TYR A 196 11.15 14.90 9.05
CA TYR A 196 10.34 15.71 8.16
C TYR A 196 11.15 16.85 7.51
N ARG A 197 12.20 17.33 8.18
CA ARG A 197 13.13 18.28 7.57
C ARG A 197 13.94 17.62 6.46
N ILE A 198 14.30 16.34 6.63
CA ILE A 198 14.89 15.54 5.55
C ILE A 198 13.91 15.47 4.36
N ALA A 199 12.61 15.25 4.60
CA ALA A 199 11.61 15.26 3.53
C ALA A 199 11.49 16.62 2.82
N ASP A 200 11.56 17.74 3.55
CA ASP A 200 11.56 19.08 2.95
C ASP A 200 12.79 19.30 2.06
N HIS A 201 13.98 18.92 2.51
CA HIS A 201 15.21 18.99 1.71
C HIS A 201 15.17 18.09 0.47
N MET A 202 14.55 16.91 0.59
CA MET A 202 14.29 16.02 -0.55
C MET A 202 13.31 16.64 -1.55
N LYS A 203 12.27 17.34 -1.05
CA LYS A 203 11.31 18.05 -1.88
C LYS A 203 11.94 19.19 -2.68
N ASP A 204 12.90 19.91 -2.12
CA ASP A 204 13.66 20.95 -2.85
C ASP A 204 14.47 20.36 -4.03
N LYS A 205 14.75 19.05 -3.97
CA LYS A 205 15.38 18.27 -5.04
C LYS A 205 14.35 17.58 -5.95
N ASN A 206 13.07 17.95 -5.86
CA ASN A 206 11.93 17.41 -6.61
C ASN A 206 11.58 15.94 -6.29
N TRP A 207 11.97 15.44 -5.12
CA TRP A 207 11.51 14.15 -4.63
C TRP A 207 10.21 14.31 -3.85
N SER A 208 9.21 13.50 -4.20
CA SER A 208 7.98 13.37 -3.42
C SER A 208 8.08 12.10 -2.59
N ILE A 209 8.17 12.25 -1.27
CA ILE A 209 8.26 11.16 -0.30
C ILE A 209 7.03 11.24 0.61
N ASN A 210 6.47 10.09 0.99
CA ASN A 210 5.34 10.07 1.91
C ASN A 210 5.81 10.37 3.32
N SER A 211 5.20 11.36 3.98
CA SER A 211 5.44 11.65 5.39
C SER A 211 4.39 10.98 6.25
N MET A 212 4.84 10.22 7.24
CA MET A 212 4.01 9.41 8.13
C MET A 212 4.27 9.78 9.59
N GLN A 213 3.37 9.36 10.47
CA GLN A 213 3.39 9.70 11.89
C GLN A 213 2.97 8.50 12.74
N ASN A 214 3.33 8.53 14.03
CA ASN A 214 3.08 7.46 15.01
C ASN A 214 3.71 6.10 14.63
N PRO A 215 5.05 6.03 14.49
CA PRO A 215 6.07 7.06 14.78
C PRO A 215 6.36 7.99 13.59
N PRO A 216 7.07 9.11 13.78
CA PRO A 216 7.58 9.92 12.66
C PRO A 216 8.42 9.06 11.73
N CYS A 217 8.04 8.99 10.45
CA CYS A 217 8.81 8.23 9.46
C CYS A 217 8.48 8.74 8.05
N LEU A 218 9.35 8.37 7.11
CA LEU A 218 9.13 8.56 5.69
C LEU A 218 8.97 7.21 5.01
N ASP A 219 8.17 7.17 3.96
CA ASP A 219 8.05 6.00 3.09
C ASP A 219 8.23 6.39 1.64
N PHE A 220 9.04 5.61 0.93
CA PHE A 220 9.26 5.76 -0.49
C PHE A 220 8.74 4.52 -1.23
N ILE A 221 7.58 4.70 -1.87
CA ILE A 221 6.95 3.67 -2.70
C ILE A 221 7.67 3.61 -4.06
N MET A 222 8.23 2.46 -4.35
CA MET A 222 8.99 2.20 -5.56
C MET A 222 8.07 2.00 -6.75
N THR A 223 8.38 2.69 -7.85
CA THR A 223 7.74 2.51 -9.15
C THR A 223 8.80 2.35 -10.22
N LEU A 224 8.43 1.89 -11.41
CA LEU A 224 9.36 1.75 -12.52
C LEU A 224 9.97 3.08 -12.99
N ASN A 225 9.31 4.21 -12.71
CA ASN A 225 9.87 5.53 -13.00
C ASN A 225 10.98 5.93 -12.02
N THR A 226 11.02 5.33 -10.83
CA THR A 226 12.00 5.63 -9.78
C THR A 226 13.12 4.59 -9.70
N VAL A 227 12.88 3.34 -10.12
CA VAL A 227 13.90 2.27 -10.22
C VAL A 227 15.23 2.76 -10.84
N PRO A 228 15.27 3.41 -12.02
CA PRO A 228 16.54 3.83 -12.63
C PRO A 228 17.21 5.03 -11.93
N LYS A 229 16.58 5.59 -10.88
CA LYS A 229 17.02 6.80 -10.19
C LYS A 229 17.42 6.55 -8.73
N ILE A 230 17.53 5.29 -8.29
CA ILE A 230 17.80 4.98 -6.87
C ILE A 230 19.16 5.46 -6.40
N ASP A 231 20.20 5.41 -7.23
CA ASP A 231 21.49 5.98 -6.86
C ASP A 231 21.41 7.50 -6.67
N GLN A 232 20.68 8.19 -7.56
CA GLN A 232 20.44 9.63 -7.42
C GLN A 232 19.62 9.94 -6.16
N PHE A 233 18.58 9.15 -5.89
CA PHE A 233 17.78 9.28 -4.67
C PHE A 233 18.65 9.15 -3.41
N LEU A 234 19.51 8.13 -3.33
CA LEU A 234 20.39 7.90 -2.20
C LEU A 234 21.43 9.01 -2.03
N ALA A 235 21.99 9.52 -3.13
CA ALA A 235 22.93 10.65 -3.10
C ALA A 235 22.26 11.93 -2.58
N ASP A 236 21.03 12.19 -3.04
CA ASP A 236 20.22 13.32 -2.61
C ASP A 236 19.78 13.19 -1.15
N LEU A 237 19.39 11.98 -0.72
CA LEU A 237 19.04 11.68 0.66
C LEU A 237 20.24 11.89 1.59
N GLY A 238 21.43 11.40 1.21
CA GLY A 238 22.66 11.65 1.96
C GLY A 238 23.00 13.14 2.06
N THR A 239 22.67 13.93 1.03
CA THR A 239 22.80 15.40 1.07
C THR A 239 21.80 16.03 2.04
N ALA A 240 20.53 15.61 2.00
CA ALA A 240 19.47 16.07 2.89
C ALA A 240 19.77 15.77 4.37
N VAL A 241 20.30 14.57 4.67
CA VAL A 241 20.76 14.18 6.01
C VAL A 241 21.87 15.12 6.49
N LYS A 242 22.90 15.37 5.66
CA LYS A 242 24.01 16.28 6.01
C LYS A 242 23.55 17.71 6.26
N LEU A 243 22.61 18.21 5.46
CA LEU A 243 22.03 19.55 5.65
C LEU A 243 21.26 19.63 6.97
N THR A 244 20.38 18.66 7.24
CA THR A 244 19.61 18.59 8.47
C THR A 244 20.52 18.54 9.70
N ARG A 245 21.60 17.75 9.64
CA ARG A 245 22.62 17.68 10.68
C ARG A 245 23.31 19.02 10.92
N LYS A 246 23.70 19.73 9.85
CA LYS A 246 24.38 21.03 9.94
C LYS A 246 23.48 22.12 10.55
N GLU A 247 22.20 22.08 10.24
CA GLU A 247 21.21 23.04 10.76
C GLU A 247 20.90 22.82 12.25
N GLY A 248 21.09 21.60 12.78
CA GLY A 248 20.88 21.27 14.19
C GLY A 248 19.43 21.46 14.65
N ALA A 249 19.24 21.52 15.97
CA ALA A 249 17.92 21.64 16.60
C ALA A 249 17.20 22.97 16.31
N ASP A 250 17.96 24.05 16.05
CA ASP A 250 17.44 25.40 15.79
C ASP A 250 17.08 25.65 14.32
N GLY A 251 17.27 24.65 13.45
CA GLY A 251 16.94 24.78 12.03
C GLY A 251 15.45 25.05 11.81
N LYS A 252 15.16 25.98 10.89
CA LYS A 252 13.78 26.38 10.59
C LYS A 252 13.00 25.21 10.00
N SER A 253 11.97 24.73 10.69
CA SER A 253 10.97 23.85 10.10
C SER A 253 10.20 24.62 9.02
N MET A 254 10.11 24.06 7.82
CA MET A 254 9.25 24.56 6.74
C MET A 254 8.29 23.44 6.32
N GLY A 255 7.51 23.63 5.25
CA GLY A 255 6.74 22.58 4.58
C GLY A 255 6.11 21.50 5.48
N SER A 256 6.51 20.24 5.23
CA SER A 256 6.03 19.05 5.91
C SER A 256 6.45 19.03 7.38
N ALA A 257 7.65 19.50 7.73
CA ALA A 257 8.11 19.54 9.12
C ALA A 257 7.22 20.41 10.01
N LYS A 258 6.75 21.55 9.50
CA LYS A 258 5.78 22.39 10.21
C LYS A 258 4.42 21.72 10.37
N ILE A 259 3.90 21.10 9.31
CA ILE A 259 2.57 20.50 9.32
C ILE A 259 2.56 19.25 10.22
N TYR A 260 3.42 18.28 9.96
CA TYR A 260 3.45 17.02 10.71
C TYR A 260 3.96 17.20 12.14
N GLY A 261 4.90 18.12 12.37
CA GLY A 261 5.33 18.49 13.73
C GLY A 261 4.23 19.12 14.58
N ALA A 262 3.29 19.86 13.95
CA ALA A 262 2.12 20.42 14.63
C ALA A 262 0.98 19.40 14.75
N VAL A 263 0.69 18.63 13.69
CA VAL A 263 -0.42 17.64 13.64
C VAL A 263 -0.20 16.49 14.60
N GLY A 264 1.04 16.00 14.76
CA GLY A 264 1.34 14.93 15.73
C GLY A 264 1.03 15.30 17.19
N LYS A 265 0.86 16.60 17.49
CA LYS A 265 0.52 17.12 18.82
C LYS A 265 -0.94 17.55 18.96
N MET A 266 -1.71 17.56 17.86
CA MET A 266 -3.12 17.97 17.90
C MET A 266 -3.99 16.81 18.42
N PRO A 267 -4.95 17.08 19.32
CA PRO A 267 -5.90 16.07 19.75
C PRO A 267 -6.77 15.62 18.57
N SER A 268 -7.27 14.38 18.63
CA SER A 268 -8.23 13.87 17.66
C SER A 268 -9.46 14.78 17.61
N GLY A 269 -9.92 15.10 16.39
CA GLY A 269 -11.19 15.80 16.19
C GLY A 269 -12.38 14.98 16.70
N PRO A 270 -13.56 15.61 16.83
CA PRO A 270 -14.79 14.96 17.30
C PRO A 270 -15.22 13.78 16.42
#